data_AF-A0A1D9P849-F1
#
_entry.id   AF-A0A1D9P849-F1
#
_cell.length_a   1.000
_cell.length_b   1.000
_cell.length_c   1.000
_cell.angle_alpha   90.00
_cell.angle_beta   90.00
_cell.angle_gamma   90.00
#
_symmetry.space_group_name_H-M   'P 1'
#
loop_
_entity.id
_entity.type
_entity.pdbx_description
1 polymer ?
#
loop_
_entity_poly.entity_id
_entity_poly.type
_entity_poly.pdbx_seq_one_letter_code
_entity_poly.pdbx_strand_id
1 'polypeptide(L)'
;MKKIIILGMFALIGCTTKKQLNTVDTDKGIGDTRTKTVEYINDDTYLLTETAVDKTYGYDKSNPIKVGGARENSGPRNERRFLNALFGPNDKKMTYYRAGSCCAFKTPNGFSNIGMLDRYRITEIGSKDTLDIYINMYDTGDLKIPVGLKAKEKPKKN
;
A
#
# COMPACT_ATOMS: atom_id res chain seq x y z
N MET A 1 -6.19 14.03 78.45
CA MET A 1 -7.49 13.83 77.76
C MET A 1 -7.57 14.72 76.52
N LYS A 2 -7.40 14.13 75.33
CA LYS A 2 -8.17 14.39 74.10
C LYS A 2 -7.45 13.66 72.96
N LYS A 3 -8.12 12.64 72.45
CA LYS A 3 -7.76 11.88 71.24
C LYS A 3 -8.02 12.78 70.03
N ILE A 4 -7.11 12.78 69.05
CA ILE A 4 -7.46 13.11 67.67
C ILE A 4 -6.83 12.04 66.77
N ILE A 5 -7.72 11.33 66.10
CA ILE A 5 -7.50 10.32 65.07
C ILE A 5 -7.54 11.05 63.73
N ILE A 6 -6.52 10.89 62.88
CA ILE A 6 -6.56 11.19 61.43
C ILE A 6 -5.68 10.13 60.77
N LEU A 7 -6.24 8.98 60.38
CA LEU A 7 -6.84 8.66 59.07
C LEU A 7 -5.84 8.80 57.91
N GLY A 8 -5.56 7.65 57.29
CA GLY A 8 -4.45 7.46 56.37
C GLY A 8 -4.64 8.04 54.98
N MET A 9 -3.54 8.04 54.23
CA MET A 9 -3.55 8.04 52.78
C MET A 9 -2.35 7.20 52.30
N PHE A 10 -2.65 5.95 51.95
CA PHE A 10 -1.72 5.02 51.32
C PHE A 10 -1.59 5.43 49.84
N ALA A 11 -0.50 6.09 49.47
CA ALA A 11 -0.21 6.38 48.07
C ALA A 11 0.51 5.18 47.44
N LEU A 12 -0.24 4.36 46.72
CA LEU A 12 0.30 3.32 45.84
C LEU A 12 0.96 3.99 44.63
N ILE A 13 2.29 3.99 44.59
CA ILE A 13 3.08 4.40 43.42
C ILE A 13 3.02 3.25 42.42
N GLY A 14 2.02 3.29 41.53
CA GLY A 14 1.95 2.41 40.38
C GLY A 14 2.91 2.86 39.29
N CYS A 15 3.93 2.04 38.99
CA CYS A 15 4.75 2.18 37.79
C CYS A 15 3.87 2.05 36.53
N THR A 16 3.59 3.18 35.87
CA THR A 16 3.02 3.16 34.53
C THR A 16 4.15 3.08 33.51
N THR A 17 4.35 1.89 32.93
CA THR A 17 5.16 1.70 31.74
C THR A 17 4.42 2.40 30.59
N LYS A 18 4.80 3.64 30.27
CA LYS A 18 4.34 4.31 29.05
C LYS A 18 4.84 3.49 27.87
N LYS A 19 3.95 2.73 27.25
CA LYS A 19 4.16 2.13 25.93
C LYS A 19 4.40 3.30 24.99
N GLN A 20 5.67 3.55 24.63
CA GLN A 20 6.01 4.48 23.57
C GLN A 20 5.33 3.96 22.30
N LEU A 21 4.24 4.62 21.91
CA LEU A 21 3.78 4.57 20.53
C LEU A 21 4.93 5.15 19.72
N ASN A 22 5.62 4.27 18.99
CA ASN A 22 6.49 4.68 17.91
C ASN A 22 5.63 5.49 16.95
N THR A 23 5.70 6.82 17.06
CA THR A 23 5.35 7.72 15.96
C THR A 23 6.41 7.51 14.90
N VAL A 24 6.26 6.41 14.16
CA VAL A 24 6.82 6.33 12.82
C VAL A 24 6.14 7.46 12.07
N ASP A 25 6.91 8.42 11.60
CA ASP A 25 6.48 9.37 10.57
C ASP A 25 6.01 8.56 9.34
N THR A 26 4.75 8.13 9.33
CA THR A 26 4.16 7.29 8.28
C THR A 26 3.49 8.10 7.18
N ASP A 27 3.62 9.43 7.15
CA ASP A 27 2.86 10.27 6.22
C ASP A 27 3.68 10.70 5.00
N LYS A 28 4.30 9.73 4.32
CA LYS A 28 4.66 9.95 2.92
C LYS A 28 3.39 9.82 2.07
N GLY A 29 2.63 10.91 2.03
CA GLY A 29 1.62 11.19 1.01
C GLY A 29 0.26 10.55 1.25
N ILE A 30 -0.45 10.97 2.30
CA ILE A 30 -1.92 10.85 2.35
C ILE A 30 -2.56 11.54 1.13
N GLY A 31 -3.56 10.90 0.50
CA GLY A 31 -4.35 11.52 -0.57
C GLY A 31 -3.73 11.44 -1.96
N ASP A 32 -4.31 12.13 -2.93
CA ASP A 32 -3.84 12.11 -4.32
C ASP A 32 -2.48 12.81 -4.50
N THR A 33 -1.58 12.18 -5.26
CA THR A 33 -0.18 12.61 -5.47
C THR A 33 0.31 12.44 -6.90
N ARG A 34 -0.56 11.99 -7.82
CA ARG A 34 -0.19 11.72 -9.21
C ARG A 34 0.17 13.03 -9.94
N THR A 35 1.27 13.01 -10.66
CA THR A 35 1.76 14.14 -11.48
C THR A 35 1.79 13.81 -12.97
N LYS A 36 1.80 12.53 -13.31
CA LYS A 36 1.86 12.03 -14.69
C LYS A 36 0.54 11.43 -15.12
N THR A 37 0.16 11.65 -16.38
CA THR A 37 -0.96 10.94 -17.00
C THR A 37 -0.62 9.45 -17.09
N VAL A 38 -1.60 8.60 -16.79
CA VAL A 38 -1.45 7.15 -16.90
C VAL A 38 -1.86 6.72 -18.30
N GLU A 39 -0.93 6.13 -19.04
CA GLU A 39 -1.21 5.48 -20.32
C GLU A 39 -1.58 4.00 -20.14
N TYR A 40 -2.19 3.45 -21.18
CA TYR A 40 -2.67 2.08 -21.22
C TYR A 40 -2.05 1.35 -22.40
N ILE A 41 -1.72 0.08 -22.20
CA ILE A 41 -1.50 -0.85 -23.32
C ILE A 41 -2.86 -1.23 -23.91
N ASN A 42 -3.84 -1.49 -23.04
CA ASN A 42 -5.25 -1.73 -23.35
C ASN A 42 -6.11 -1.46 -22.09
N ASP A 43 -7.42 -1.64 -22.20
CA ASP A 43 -8.37 -1.34 -21.12
C ASP A 43 -8.11 -2.07 -19.80
N ASP A 44 -7.37 -3.18 -19.84
CA ASP A 44 -7.06 -4.03 -18.69
C ASP A 44 -5.58 -3.98 -18.27
N THR A 45 -4.75 -3.14 -18.88
CA THR A 45 -3.30 -3.10 -18.60
C THR A 45 -2.72 -1.70 -18.70
N TYR A 46 -2.09 -1.22 -17.63
CA TYR A 46 -1.34 0.04 -17.66
C TYR A 46 -0.05 -0.08 -18.46
N LEU A 47 0.38 1.04 -19.05
CA LEU A 47 1.73 1.19 -19.59
C LEU A 47 2.63 1.77 -18.50
N LEU A 48 3.53 0.95 -17.96
CA LEU A 48 4.51 1.37 -16.95
C LEU A 48 5.86 1.61 -17.64
N THR A 49 6.43 2.80 -17.49
CA THR A 49 7.66 3.22 -18.20
C THR A 49 8.80 3.61 -17.27
N GLU A 50 8.53 3.80 -15.97
CA GLU A 50 9.52 4.22 -14.98
C GLU A 50 9.70 3.14 -13.91
N THR A 51 10.95 2.76 -13.63
CA THR A 51 11.27 1.88 -12.51
C THR A 51 11.42 2.70 -11.23
N ALA A 52 10.86 2.21 -10.13
CA ALA A 52 11.03 2.83 -8.82
C ALA A 52 12.51 2.77 -8.39
N VAL A 53 13.00 3.83 -7.74
CA VAL A 53 14.35 3.83 -7.13
C VAL A 53 14.28 3.30 -5.69
N ASP A 54 13.18 3.59 -4.99
CA ASP A 54 12.93 3.13 -3.63
C ASP A 54 12.52 1.65 -3.65
N LYS A 55 13.34 0.81 -2.99
CA LYS A 55 13.12 -0.64 -2.89
C LYS A 55 11.88 -1.03 -2.10
N THR A 56 11.28 -0.09 -1.35
CA THR A 56 10.06 -0.35 -0.58
C THR A 56 8.78 -0.14 -1.38
N TYR A 57 8.86 0.49 -2.56
CA TYR A 57 7.69 0.83 -3.37
C TYR A 57 6.89 -0.42 -3.77
N GLY A 58 5.65 -0.49 -3.30
CA GLY A 58 4.74 -1.61 -3.49
C GLY A 58 4.98 -2.80 -2.56
N TYR A 59 6.17 -2.96 -2.00
CA TYR A 59 6.52 -4.09 -1.11
C TYR A 59 6.29 -3.79 0.37
N ASP A 60 6.31 -2.52 0.76
CA ASP A 60 6.00 -2.07 2.12
C ASP A 60 4.61 -1.42 2.19
N LYS A 61 3.91 -1.68 3.28
CA LYS A 61 2.59 -1.09 3.59
C LYS A 61 2.67 0.43 3.71
N SER A 62 3.81 0.99 4.14
CA SER A 62 4.01 2.43 4.23
C SER A 62 4.37 3.09 2.90
N ASN A 63 4.60 2.30 1.84
CA ASN A 63 4.89 2.79 0.49
C ASN A 63 4.09 2.01 -0.57
N PRO A 64 2.75 2.00 -0.49
CA PRO A 64 1.92 1.20 -1.38
C PRO A 64 1.86 1.80 -2.79
N ILE A 65 1.49 0.99 -3.77
CA ILE A 65 1.18 1.49 -5.11
C ILE A 65 -0.19 2.18 -5.07
N LYS A 66 -0.23 3.47 -5.41
CA LYS A 66 -1.44 4.30 -5.38
C LYS A 66 -2.13 4.30 -6.74
N VAL A 67 -2.87 3.24 -7.04
CA VAL A 67 -3.61 3.12 -8.31
C VAL A 67 -4.81 4.05 -8.35
N GLY A 68 -5.46 4.28 -7.20
CA GLY A 68 -6.65 5.10 -7.07
C GLY A 68 -7.85 4.52 -7.82
N GLY A 69 -8.91 5.33 -7.94
CA GLY A 69 -10.15 4.93 -8.61
C GLY A 69 -11.36 4.81 -7.68
N ALA A 70 -11.25 5.22 -6.42
CA ALA A 70 -12.39 5.23 -5.49
C ALA A 70 -13.53 6.13 -5.99
N ARG A 71 -13.24 7.33 -6.50
CA ARG A 71 -14.25 8.28 -6.99
C ARG A 71 -15.00 7.75 -8.22
N GLU A 72 -14.29 7.04 -9.10
CA GLU A 72 -14.83 6.50 -10.35
C GLU A 72 -15.32 5.04 -10.22
N ASN A 73 -15.37 4.49 -9.00
CA ASN A 73 -15.65 3.07 -8.74
C ASN A 73 -14.78 2.11 -9.59
N SER A 74 -13.56 2.54 -9.92
CA SER A 74 -12.60 1.82 -10.75
C SER A 74 -11.44 1.22 -9.97
N GLY A 75 -11.37 1.44 -8.64
CA GLY A 75 -10.30 0.97 -7.75
C GLY A 75 -9.87 -0.49 -8.02
N PRO A 76 -10.75 -1.48 -7.83
CA PRO A 76 -10.43 -2.88 -8.09
C PRO A 76 -10.03 -3.20 -9.53
N ARG A 77 -10.47 -2.39 -10.51
CA ARG A 77 -10.05 -2.52 -11.92
C ARG A 77 -8.63 -1.98 -12.10
N ASN A 78 -8.31 -0.87 -11.46
CA ASN A 78 -6.98 -0.23 -11.53
C ASN A 78 -5.90 -1.08 -10.87
N GLU A 79 -6.22 -1.79 -9.78
CA GLU A 79 -5.32 -2.79 -9.17
C GLU A 79 -4.95 -3.87 -10.19
N ARG A 80 -5.97 -4.46 -10.84
CA ARG A 80 -5.76 -5.48 -11.88
C ARG A 80 -4.98 -4.93 -13.08
N ARG A 81 -5.25 -3.69 -13.51
CA ARG A 81 -4.50 -3.03 -14.59
C ARG A 81 -3.02 -2.89 -14.29
N PHE A 82 -2.69 -2.55 -13.05
CA PHE A 82 -1.31 -2.47 -12.58
C PHE A 82 -0.67 -3.86 -12.53
N LEU A 83 -1.33 -4.85 -11.91
CA LEU A 83 -0.82 -6.21 -11.79
C LEU A 83 -0.63 -6.89 -13.16
N ASN A 84 -1.55 -6.68 -14.10
CA ASN A 84 -1.45 -7.19 -15.47
C ASN A 84 -0.26 -6.59 -16.25
N ALA A 85 0.23 -5.42 -15.84
CA ALA A 85 1.38 -4.78 -16.45
C ALA A 85 2.72 -5.35 -15.95
N LEU A 86 2.74 -6.14 -14.88
CA LEU A 86 3.96 -6.65 -14.27
C LEU A 86 4.46 -7.95 -14.91
N PHE A 87 5.77 -7.98 -15.13
CA PHE A 87 6.55 -9.15 -15.52
C PHE A 87 7.61 -9.39 -14.44
N GLY A 88 7.97 -10.66 -14.24
CA GLY A 88 9.08 -11.01 -13.36
C GLY A 88 10.43 -10.72 -14.02
N PRO A 89 11.53 -10.88 -13.28
CA PRO A 89 12.88 -10.57 -13.77
C PRO A 89 13.29 -11.43 -14.99
N ASN A 90 12.66 -12.58 -15.19
CA ASN A 90 12.94 -13.50 -16.31
C ASN A 90 12.05 -13.25 -17.54
N ASP A 91 11.45 -12.06 -17.65
CA ASP A 91 10.57 -11.67 -18.76
C ASP A 91 9.34 -12.57 -18.91
N LYS A 92 8.87 -13.15 -17.79
CA LYS A 92 7.64 -13.93 -17.74
C LYS A 92 6.52 -13.15 -17.06
N LYS A 93 5.30 -13.40 -17.50
CA LYS A 93 4.09 -12.82 -16.91
C LYS A 93 3.98 -13.19 -15.42
N MET A 94 3.55 -12.22 -14.61
CA MET A 94 3.14 -12.48 -13.22
C MET A 94 1.70 -13.00 -13.16
N THR A 95 1.45 -13.99 -12.33
CA THR A 95 0.12 -14.34 -11.82
C THR A 95 -0.07 -13.68 -10.46
N TYR A 96 -1.32 -13.51 -10.05
CA TYR A 96 -1.63 -12.87 -8.77
C TYR A 96 -2.86 -13.48 -8.11
N TYR A 97 -2.85 -13.45 -6.78
CA TYR A 97 -3.95 -13.82 -5.90
C TYR A 97 -4.16 -12.72 -4.86
N ARG A 98 -5.40 -12.30 -4.66
CA ARG A 98 -5.73 -11.30 -3.63
C ARG A 98 -5.72 -11.98 -2.27
N ALA A 99 -4.69 -11.72 -1.47
CA ALA A 99 -4.49 -12.31 -0.14
C ALA A 99 -5.31 -11.62 0.96
N GLY A 100 -6.18 -10.67 0.59
CA GLY A 100 -7.09 -9.95 1.46
C GLY A 100 -6.76 -8.46 1.59
N SER A 101 -7.68 -7.74 2.21
CA SER A 101 -7.45 -6.35 2.62
C SER A 101 -6.75 -6.31 3.98
N CYS A 102 -5.92 -5.30 4.20
CA CYS A 102 -5.22 -5.08 5.44
C CYS A 102 -5.04 -3.59 5.69
N CYS A 103 -4.35 -3.30 6.79
CA CYS A 103 -3.57 -2.08 6.91
C CYS A 103 -4.43 -0.82 6.75
N ALA A 104 -5.21 -0.53 7.78
CA ALA A 104 -5.96 0.71 7.85
C ALA A 104 -5.01 1.91 7.74
N PHE A 105 -5.38 2.88 6.90
CA PHE A 105 -4.64 4.12 6.73
C PHE A 105 -5.62 5.29 6.54
N LYS A 106 -5.15 6.51 6.79
CA LYS A 106 -5.94 7.72 6.60
C LYS A 106 -5.89 8.13 5.13
N THR A 107 -7.04 8.50 4.57
CA THR A 107 -7.14 9.05 3.21
C THR A 107 -8.41 9.89 3.07
N PRO A 108 -8.37 11.04 2.39
CA PRO A 108 -9.58 11.82 2.10
C PRO A 108 -10.55 11.11 1.14
N ASN A 109 -10.08 10.06 0.45
CA ASN A 109 -10.85 9.32 -0.56
C ASN A 109 -11.53 8.06 0.00
N GLY A 110 -11.36 7.78 1.30
CA GLY A 110 -11.95 6.66 2.01
C GLY A 110 -13.21 7.02 2.79
N PHE A 111 -14.02 6.01 3.15
CA PHE A 111 -15.19 6.23 4.00
C PHE A 111 -14.75 6.68 5.40
N SER A 112 -15.34 7.77 5.91
CA SER A 112 -14.91 8.41 7.17
C SER A 112 -13.40 8.72 7.21
N ASN A 113 -12.82 9.06 6.06
CA ASN A 113 -11.39 9.32 5.86
C ASN A 113 -10.46 8.11 6.13
N ILE A 114 -10.97 6.88 6.06
CA ILE A 114 -10.20 5.66 6.28
C ILE A 114 -10.28 4.76 5.04
N GLY A 115 -9.12 4.23 4.64
CA GLY A 115 -8.98 3.21 3.61
C GLY A 115 -8.30 1.95 4.14
N MET A 116 -8.43 0.86 3.41
CA MET A 116 -7.71 -0.40 3.65
C MET A 116 -6.86 -0.73 2.42
N LEU A 117 -5.58 -1.04 2.61
CA LEU A 117 -4.76 -1.52 1.50
C LEU A 117 -5.20 -2.92 1.09
N ASP A 118 -5.05 -3.25 -0.18
CA ASP A 118 -5.18 -4.61 -0.66
C ASP A 118 -3.81 -5.24 -0.82
N ARG A 119 -3.66 -6.44 -0.24
CA ARG A 119 -2.45 -7.24 -0.36
C ARG A 119 -2.66 -8.29 -1.44
N TYR A 120 -1.85 -8.22 -2.47
CA TYR A 120 -1.76 -9.23 -3.52
C TYR A 120 -0.50 -10.05 -3.35
N ARG A 121 -0.62 -11.36 -3.53
CA ARG A 121 0.52 -12.25 -3.69
C ARG A 121 0.74 -12.47 -5.18
N ILE A 122 1.93 -12.15 -5.66
CA ILE A 122 2.31 -12.31 -7.06
C ILE A 122 3.37 -13.41 -7.22
N THR A 123 3.30 -14.12 -8.34
CA THR A 123 4.18 -15.24 -8.66
C THR A 123 4.53 -15.19 -10.14
N GLU A 124 5.82 -15.31 -10.48
CA GLU A 124 6.22 -15.44 -11.88
C GLU A 124 5.84 -16.82 -12.42
N ILE A 125 5.32 -16.93 -13.64
CA ILE A 125 4.95 -18.23 -14.22
C ILE A 125 6.15 -19.19 -14.22
N GLY A 126 5.95 -20.36 -13.62
CA GLY A 126 6.96 -21.41 -13.48
C GLY A 126 7.82 -21.28 -12.22
N SER A 127 7.67 -20.22 -11.43
CA SER A 127 8.27 -20.10 -10.10
C SER A 127 7.34 -20.61 -9.00
N LYS A 128 7.94 -21.04 -7.87
CA LYS A 128 7.23 -21.30 -6.61
C LYS A 128 7.34 -20.14 -5.63
N ASP A 129 8.24 -19.19 -5.91
CA ASP A 129 8.47 -18.04 -5.05
C ASP A 129 7.34 -17.03 -5.22
N THR A 130 6.94 -16.45 -4.10
CA THR A 130 5.84 -15.48 -4.07
C THR A 130 6.29 -14.20 -3.40
N LEU A 131 5.85 -13.07 -3.94
CA LEU A 131 6.09 -11.74 -3.38
C LEU A 131 4.76 -11.11 -3.02
N ASP A 132 4.70 -10.42 -1.89
CA ASP A 132 3.51 -9.64 -1.53
C ASP A 132 3.66 -8.21 -2.07
N ILE A 133 2.60 -7.68 -2.67
CA ILE A 133 2.46 -6.29 -3.10
C ILE A 133 1.25 -5.66 -2.37
N TYR A 134 1.42 -4.42 -1.91
CA TYR A 134 0.39 -3.62 -1.27
C TYR A 134 -0.09 -2.52 -2.22
N ILE A 135 -1.40 -2.46 -2.44
CA ILE A 135 -2.03 -1.53 -3.36
C ILE A 135 -3.06 -0.67 -2.61
N ASN A 136 -3.02 0.62 -2.87
CA ASN A 136 -3.98 1.62 -2.44
C ASN A 136 -4.90 1.94 -3.65
N MET A 137 -6.15 1.48 -3.57
CA MET A 137 -7.18 1.74 -4.59
C MET A 137 -7.96 3.05 -4.38
N TYR A 138 -7.65 3.82 -3.33
CA TYR A 138 -8.32 5.05 -2.96
C TYR A 138 -7.62 6.26 -3.57
N ASP A 139 -6.33 6.37 -3.31
CA ASP A 139 -5.53 7.51 -3.72
C ASP A 139 -4.75 7.23 -5.00
N THR A 140 -4.56 8.28 -5.78
CA THR A 140 -3.74 8.26 -6.98
C THR A 140 -2.29 8.65 -6.68
N GLY A 141 -1.36 7.96 -7.33
CA GLY A 141 0.06 8.32 -7.35
C GLY A 141 0.67 7.95 -8.70
N ASP A 142 1.87 8.45 -8.96
CA ASP A 142 2.63 8.04 -10.13
C ASP A 142 2.93 6.54 -10.05
N LEU A 143 2.62 5.84 -11.14
CA LEU A 143 2.75 4.39 -11.22
C LEU A 143 4.14 4.04 -11.73
N LYS A 144 4.88 3.31 -10.91
CA LYS A 144 6.24 2.86 -11.22
C LYS A 144 6.32 1.34 -11.18
N ILE A 145 7.37 0.79 -11.77
CA ILE A 145 7.68 -0.64 -11.70
C ILE A 145 8.42 -0.88 -10.38
N PRO A 146 7.93 -1.77 -9.49
CA PRO A 146 8.66 -2.12 -8.26
C PRO A 146 10.05 -2.68 -8.57
N VAL A 147 11.03 -2.35 -7.73
CA VAL A 147 12.44 -2.76 -7.94
C VAL A 147 12.53 -4.28 -8.06
N GLY A 148 13.18 -4.77 -9.12
CA GLY A 148 13.36 -6.21 -9.38
C GLY A 148 12.26 -6.83 -10.23
N LEU A 149 11.20 -6.09 -10.56
CA LEU A 149 10.21 -6.48 -11.56
C LEU A 149 10.46 -5.74 -12.89
N LYS A 150 9.77 -6.20 -13.92
CA LYS A 150 9.73 -5.60 -15.25
C LYS A 150 8.29 -5.22 -15.59
N ALA A 151 8.14 -4.42 -16.66
CA ALA A 151 6.83 -4.11 -17.21
C ALA A 151 6.61 -4.82 -18.55
N LYS A 152 5.35 -5.12 -18.84
CA LYS A 152 4.92 -5.57 -20.16
C LYS A 152 5.22 -4.50 -21.21
N GLU A 153 5.84 -4.91 -22.31
CA GLU A 153 6.11 -4.01 -23.43
C GLU A 153 4.83 -3.65 -24.20
N LYS A 154 4.77 -2.42 -24.71
CA LYS A 154 3.73 -1.99 -25.65
C LYS A 154 3.97 -2.71 -26.99
N PRO A 155 3.00 -3.44 -27.56
CA PRO A 155 3.15 -4.06 -28.87
C PRO A 155 3.53 -3.00 -29.91
N LYS A 156 4.52 -3.30 -30.76
CA LYS A 156 4.81 -2.45 -31.91
C LYS A 156 3.61 -2.51 -32.85
N LYS A 157 3.06 -1.34 -33.22
CA LYS A 157 2.08 -1.26 -34.30
C LYS A 157 2.82 -1.58 -35.59
N ASN A 158 2.44 -2.67 -36.24
CA ASN A 158 2.85 -2.97 -37.62
C ASN A 158 2.06 -2.11 -38.59
#